data_AF-A0A4Y9ILW4-F1
#
_entry.id   AF-A0A4Y9ILW4-F1
#
_cell.length_a   1.000
_cell.length_b   1.000
_cell.length_c   1.000
_cell.angle_alpha   90.00
_cell.angle_beta   90.00
_cell.angle_gamma   90.00
#
_symmetry.space_group_name_H-M   'P 1'
#
loop_
_entity.id
_entity.type
_entity.pdbx_description
1 polymer ?
#
loop_
_entity_poly.entity_id
_entity_poly.type
_entity_poly.pdbx_seq_one_letter_code
_entity_poly.pdbx_strand_id
1 'polypeptide(L)' 'AKTTAKNAIEDAATAKKAAIDARNELTAEEKDAAKKDVDAKATEAKANVDNATTNAEVDTAKTDGTTAINEVNP' A
#
# COMPACT_ATOMS: atom_id res chain seq x y z
N ALA A 1 -12.30 -11.69 6.90
CA ALA A 1 -11.99 -11.00 5.64
C ALA A 1 -11.23 -9.68 5.89
N LYS A 2 -11.84 -8.68 6.55
CA LYS A 2 -11.24 -7.35 6.74
C LYS A 2 -9.83 -7.36 7.35
N THR A 3 -9.61 -8.03 8.47
CA THR A 3 -8.28 -8.11 9.11
C THR A 3 -7.23 -8.70 8.17
N THR A 4 -7.53 -9.82 7.50
CA THR A 4 -6.63 -10.45 6.52
C THR A 4 -6.30 -9.51 5.36
N ALA A 5 -7.29 -8.79 4.84
CA ALA A 5 -7.10 -7.81 3.77
C ALA A 5 -6.20 -6.65 4.22
N LYS A 6 -6.42 -6.10 5.43
CA LYS A 6 -5.57 -5.03 5.98
C LYS A 6 -4.12 -5.49 6.21
N ASN A 7 -3.91 -6.72 6.65
CA ASN A 7 -2.57 -7.28 6.82
C ASN A 7 -1.88 -7.41 5.46
N ALA A 8 -2.56 -7.92 4.43
CA ALA A 8 -2.00 -8.00 3.09
C ALA A 8 -1.62 -6.61 2.51
N ILE A 9 -2.42 -5.57 2.80
CA ILE A 9 -2.10 -4.19 2.43
C ILE A 9 -0.84 -3.70 3.17
N GLU A 10 -0.71 -3.99 4.47
CA GLU A 10 0.49 -3.61 5.25
C GLU A 10 1.74 -4.34 4.77
N ASP A 11 1.63 -5.63 4.47
CA ASP A 11 2.74 -6.43 3.94
C ASP A 11 3.21 -5.88 2.58
N ALA A 12 2.27 -5.53 1.70
CA ALA A 12 2.58 -4.91 0.40
C ALA A 12 3.25 -3.54 0.58
N ALA A 13 2.74 -2.70 1.49
CA ALA A 13 3.33 -1.41 1.80
C ALA A 13 4.76 -1.55 2.34
N THR A 14 4.98 -2.50 3.25
CA THR A 14 6.31 -2.79 3.81
C THR A 14 7.28 -3.27 2.74
N ALA A 15 6.86 -4.21 1.89
CA ALA A 15 7.68 -4.72 0.80
C ALA A 15 8.05 -3.61 -0.20
N LYS A 16 7.09 -2.75 -0.56
CA LYS A 16 7.33 -1.63 -1.48
C LYS A 16 8.29 -0.60 -0.90
N LYS A 17 8.13 -0.22 0.38
CA LYS A 17 9.06 0.70 1.06
C LYS A 17 10.48 0.13 1.11
N ALA A 18 10.63 -1.16 1.40
CA ALA A 18 11.93 -1.83 1.37
C ALA A 18 12.57 -1.81 -0.04
N ALA A 19 11.77 -2.02 -1.09
CA ALA A 19 12.24 -1.92 -2.47
C ALA A 19 12.68 -0.48 -2.83
N ILE A 20 11.97 0.55 -2.35
CA ILE A 20 12.34 1.96 -2.53
C ILE A 20 13.66 2.27 -1.79
N ASP A 21 13.80 1.82 -0.54
CA ASP A 21 15.02 2.06 0.24
C ASP A 21 16.25 1.43 -0.40
N ALA A 22 16.09 0.29 -1.09
CA ALA A 22 17.17 -0.41 -1.79
C ALA A 22 17.64 0.27 -3.10
N ARG A 23 16.93 1.29 -3.61
CA ARG A 23 17.32 2.03 -4.83
C ARG A 23 18.47 2.99 -4.54
N ASN A 24 19.69 2.65 -4.96
CA ASN A 24 20.90 3.43 -4.66
C ASN A 24 21.07 4.68 -5.54
N GLU A 25 20.31 4.77 -6.61
CA GLU A 25 20.30 5.89 -7.55
C GLU A 25 19.45 7.08 -7.08
N LEU A 26 18.64 6.90 -6.03
CA LEU A 26 17.75 7.93 -5.49
C LEU A 26 18.39 8.68 -4.33
N THR A 27 18.05 9.96 -4.23
CA THR A 27 18.30 10.78 -3.05
C THR A 27 17.44 10.34 -1.87
N ALA A 28 17.80 10.80 -0.65
CA ALA A 28 17.00 10.52 0.54
C ALA A 28 15.61 11.15 0.42
N GLU A 29 15.54 12.35 -0.14
CA GLU A 29 14.31 13.12 -0.31
C GLU A 29 13.33 12.42 -1.28
N GLU A 30 13.82 11.88 -2.40
CA GLU A 30 13.00 11.10 -3.35
C GLU A 30 12.47 9.82 -2.70
N LYS A 31 13.30 9.11 -1.94
CA LYS A 31 12.88 7.91 -1.20
C LYS A 31 11.79 8.24 -0.19
N ASP A 32 11.97 9.31 0.58
CA ASP A 32 11.01 9.70 1.62
C ASP A 32 9.69 10.16 1.02
N ALA A 33 9.71 10.89 -0.10
CA ALA A 33 8.51 11.25 -0.84
C ALA A 33 7.75 10.00 -1.33
N ALA A 34 8.45 9.05 -1.94
CA ALA A 34 7.83 7.82 -2.42
C ALA A 34 7.29 6.93 -1.29
N LYS A 35 8.01 6.79 -0.17
CA LYS A 35 7.51 6.05 1.01
C LYS A 35 6.27 6.70 1.62
N LYS A 36 6.22 8.03 1.64
CA LYS A 36 5.02 8.76 2.10
C LYS A 36 3.82 8.52 1.19
N ASP A 37 4.01 8.43 -0.13
CA ASP A 37 2.94 8.05 -1.06
C ASP A 37 2.48 6.61 -0.82
N VAL A 38 3.40 5.66 -0.59
CA VAL A 38 3.05 4.28 -0.20
C VAL A 38 2.19 4.25 1.07
N ASP A 39 2.58 5.00 2.11
CA ASP A 39 1.82 5.06 3.37
C ASP A 39 0.43 5.68 3.19
N ALA A 40 0.30 6.70 2.32
CA ALA A 40 -0.97 7.31 1.97
C ALA A 40 -1.90 6.32 1.26
N LYS A 41 -1.41 5.61 0.23
CA LYS A 41 -2.18 4.58 -0.49
C LYS A 41 -2.58 3.41 0.42
N ALA A 42 -1.69 2.97 1.31
CA ALA A 42 -2.01 1.93 2.28
C ALA A 42 -3.10 2.37 3.27
N THR A 43 -3.06 3.63 3.71
CA THR A 43 -4.09 4.20 4.60
C THR A 43 -5.45 4.26 3.90
N GLU A 44 -5.48 4.77 2.66
CA GLU A 44 -6.70 4.83 1.84
C GLU A 44 -7.28 3.43 1.60
N ALA A 45 -6.45 2.47 1.20
CA ALA A 45 -6.88 1.09 0.98
C ALA A 45 -7.47 0.45 2.25
N LYS A 46 -6.86 0.66 3.42
CA LYS A 46 -7.39 0.15 4.70
C LYS A 46 -8.73 0.79 5.06
N ALA A 47 -8.91 2.08 4.78
CA ALA A 47 -10.19 2.76 4.96
C ALA A 47 -11.27 2.19 4.03
N ASN A 48 -10.93 1.87 2.78
CA ASN A 48 -11.86 1.20 1.86
C ASN A 48 -12.25 -0.20 2.35
N VAL A 49 -11.29 -0.97 2.89
CA VAL A 49 -11.58 -2.27 3.54
C VAL A 49 -12.49 -2.11 4.77
N ASP A 50 -12.33 -1.03 5.54
CA ASP A 50 -13.22 -0.74 6.68
C ASP A 50 -14.64 -0.41 6.23
N ASN A 51 -14.79 0.33 5.14
CA ASN A 51 -16.10 0.73 4.61
C ASN A 51 -16.83 -0.40 3.87
N ALA A 52 -16.11 -1.41 3.38
CA ALA A 52 -16.71 -2.56 2.69
C ALA A 52 -17.76 -3.28 3.56
N THR A 53 -18.92 -3.57 2.98
CA THR A 53 -20.06 -4.22 3.65
C THR A 53 -20.16 -5.71 3.34
N THR A 54 -19.52 -6.15 2.26
CA THR A 54 -19.49 -7.55 1.81
C THR A 54 -18.06 -8.08 1.70
N ASN A 55 -17.91 -9.42 1.68
CA ASN A 55 -16.60 -10.03 1.47
C ASN A 55 -16.03 -9.72 0.07
N ALA A 56 -16.90 -9.63 -0.95
CA ALA A 56 -16.47 -9.26 -2.30
C ALA A 56 -15.88 -7.85 -2.33
N GLU A 57 -16.51 -6.88 -1.67
CA GLU A 57 -15.99 -5.51 -1.55
C GLU A 57 -14.67 -5.47 -0.76
N VAL A 58 -14.51 -6.30 0.27
CA VAL A 58 -13.23 -6.42 1.00
C VAL A 58 -12.12 -6.93 0.08
N ASP A 59 -12.41 -7.93 -0.76
CA ASP A 59 -11.43 -8.48 -1.70
C ASP A 59 -11.09 -7.49 -2.81
N THR A 60 -12.06 -6.74 -3.35
CA THR A 60 -11.82 -5.65 -4.30
C THR A 60 -10.94 -4.57 -3.67
N ALA A 61 -11.31 -4.06 -2.48
CA ALA A 61 -10.53 -3.01 -1.81
C ALA A 61 -9.09 -3.43 -1.49
N LYS A 62 -8.87 -4.70 -1.15
CA LYS A 62 -7.53 -5.30 -0.98
C LYS A 62 -6.76 -5.31 -2.30
N THR A 63 -7.36 -5.79 -3.39
CA THR A 63 -6.71 -5.88 -4.70
C THR A 63 -6.36 -4.50 -5.25
N ASP A 64 -7.30 -3.56 -5.20
CA ASP A 64 -7.08 -2.18 -5.66
C ASP A 64 -6.00 -1.49 -4.83
N GLY A 65 -6.05 -1.65 -3.50
CA GLY A 65 -5.07 -1.08 -2.59
C GLY A 65 -3.65 -1.60 -2.81
N THR A 66 -3.50 -2.93 -2.95
CA THR A 66 -2.18 -3.54 -3.21
C THR A 66 -1.65 -3.18 -4.60
N THR A 67 -2.52 -3.03 -5.60
CA THR A 67 -2.14 -2.54 -6.94
C THR A 67 -1.64 -1.10 -6.86
N ALA A 68 -2.39 -0.21 -6.22
CA ALA A 68 -2.03 1.21 -6.08
C ALA A 68 -0.71 1.41 -5.32
N ILE A 69 -0.42 0.58 -4.31
CA ILE A 69 0.88 0.57 -3.61
C ILE A 69 2.00 0.16 -4.55
N ASN A 70 1.80 -0.92 -5.33
CA ASN A 70 2.84 -1.45 -6.22
C ASN A 70 3.19 -0.48 -7.36
N GLU A 71 2.24 0.36 -7.77
CA GLU A 71 2.41 1.38 -8.81
C GLU A 71 3.20 2.62 -8.36
N VAL A 72 3.43 2.82 -7.05
CA VAL A 72 4.23 3.95 -6.58
C VAL A 72 5.66 3.87 -7.15
N ASN A 73 6.11 4.91 -7.85
CA ASN A 73 7.46 4.99 -8.38
C ASN A 73 8.14 6.26 -7.84
N PRO A 74 9.34 6.13 -7.24
CA PRO A 74 10.22 7.26 -6.95
C PRO A 74 10.80 7.87 -8.23
#